data_AF-A0A6C7E7V7-F1
#
_entry.id   AF-A0A6C7E7V7-F1
#
_cell.length_a   1.000
_cell.length_b   1.000
_cell.length_c   1.000
_cell.angle_alpha   90.00
_cell.angle_beta   90.00
_cell.angle_gamma   90.00
#
_symmetry.space_group_name_H-M   'P 1'
#
loop_
_entity.id
_entity.type
_entity.pdbx_description
1 polymer ?
#
loop_
_entity_poly.entity_id
_entity_poly.type
_entity_poly.pdbx_seq_one_letter_code
_entity_poly.pdbx_strand_id
1 'polypeptide(L)'
;MQLVADVEGWMSPGQGATLYDAADRCPPDGTIVEIGSFRGRSTIVLATASDPSVAVIAIDPHAGNDRGPQEIDGFADEAADDHAAFNANLAAAGVADRVTHLRTFSDDALTEVDGSVDVLYIDGAHRYAPALADIRAWGDRVGDGGTMLIHDSFSSIGVTLAILRSLVFGSRFRYVGRSRSMTIYVADLDGGLGSRVGNALRQLAQLPWFAKNVALKVLLTLKLGKLLERTGRESPEWPY
;
A
#
# COMPACT_ATOMS: atom_id res chain seq x y z
N MET A 1 -4.50 14.98 6.71
CA MET A 1 -3.22 15.29 6.02
C MET A 1 -2.31 16.23 6.77
N GLN A 2 -2.80 17.28 7.46
CA GLN A 2 -1.91 18.15 8.24
C GLN A 2 -1.02 17.38 9.23
N LEU A 3 -1.54 16.31 9.84
CA LEU A 3 -0.81 15.42 10.76
C LEU A 3 0.52 14.89 10.21
N VAL A 4 0.60 14.62 8.90
CA VAL A 4 1.77 14.02 8.25
C VAL A 4 2.30 14.88 7.11
N ALA A 5 1.99 16.18 7.13
CA ALA A 5 2.36 17.10 6.04
C ALA A 5 3.87 17.14 5.84
N ASP A 6 4.63 17.14 6.93
CA ASP A 6 6.09 17.28 6.95
C ASP A 6 6.83 15.93 6.95
N VAL A 7 6.10 14.80 6.90
CA VAL A 7 6.69 13.46 6.87
C VAL A 7 6.85 13.02 5.42
N GLU A 8 8.08 12.85 4.95
CA GLU A 8 8.34 12.43 3.57
C GLU A 8 7.73 11.05 3.25
N GLY A 9 7.17 10.93 2.05
CA GLY A 9 6.52 9.71 1.56
C GLY A 9 5.43 10.01 0.52
N TRP A 10 5.06 9.00 -0.27
CA TRP A 10 4.12 9.17 -1.37
C TRP A 10 2.71 8.70 -1.02
N MET A 11 1.92 9.62 -0.47
CA MET A 11 0.52 9.35 -0.15
C MET A 11 -0.31 10.62 -0.34
N SER A 12 -1.25 10.57 -1.28
CA SER A 12 -2.16 11.68 -1.54
C SER A 12 -3.17 11.87 -0.39
N PRO A 13 -3.81 13.05 -0.27
CA PRO A 13 -4.81 13.28 0.76
C PRO A 13 -5.97 12.28 0.78
N GLY A 14 -6.46 11.87 -0.40
CA GLY A 14 -7.52 10.88 -0.52
C GLY A 14 -7.07 9.48 -0.12
N GLN A 15 -5.79 9.13 -0.31
CA GLN A 15 -5.24 7.85 0.14
C GLN A 15 -5.05 7.85 1.66
N GLY A 16 -4.51 8.93 2.22
CA GLY A 16 -4.42 9.10 3.68
C GLY A 16 -5.78 9.02 4.37
N ALA A 17 -6.83 9.63 3.80
CA ALA A 17 -8.19 9.49 4.32
C ALA A 17 -8.72 8.05 4.24
N THR A 18 -8.38 7.32 3.18
CA THR A 18 -8.78 5.92 3.02
C THR A 18 -8.08 4.99 4.03
N LEU A 19 -6.79 5.22 4.33
CA LEU A 19 -6.08 4.50 5.39
C LEU A 19 -6.64 4.84 6.77
N TYR A 20 -6.94 6.12 7.02
CA TYR A 20 -7.58 6.56 8.25
C TYR A 20 -8.90 5.80 8.46
N ASP A 21 -9.79 5.80 7.46
CA ASP A 21 -11.09 5.13 7.54
C ASP A 21 -10.96 3.61 7.76
N ALA A 22 -9.93 2.98 7.20
CA ALA A 22 -9.69 1.55 7.40
C ALA A 22 -9.21 1.25 8.83
N ALA A 23 -8.27 2.05 9.34
CA ALA A 23 -7.75 1.91 10.69
C ALA A 23 -8.78 2.26 11.78
N ASP A 24 -9.61 3.28 11.57
CA ASP A 24 -10.72 3.67 12.46
C ASP A 24 -11.77 2.56 12.58
N ARG A 25 -11.95 1.75 11.52
CA ARG A 25 -12.86 0.61 11.51
C ARG A 25 -12.24 -0.70 12.00
N CYS A 26 -10.94 -0.71 12.28
CA CYS A 26 -10.30 -1.87 12.90
C CYS A 26 -10.95 -2.10 14.27
N PRO A 27 -11.42 -3.33 14.58
CA PRO A 27 -12.04 -3.60 15.87
C PRO A 27 -11.03 -3.37 17.01
N PRO A 28 -11.50 -2.98 18.22
CA PRO A 28 -10.67 -3.01 19.43
C PRO A 28 -10.02 -4.39 19.61
N ASP A 29 -8.79 -4.41 20.13
CA ASP A 29 -7.91 -5.57 20.23
C ASP A 29 -7.59 -6.25 18.88
N GLY A 30 -7.92 -5.60 17.75
CA GLY A 30 -7.61 -6.06 16.40
C GLY A 30 -6.15 -5.81 16.00
N THR A 31 -5.78 -6.29 14.81
CA THR A 31 -4.41 -6.19 14.28
C THR A 31 -4.37 -5.49 12.92
N ILE A 32 -3.54 -4.46 12.83
CA ILE A 32 -3.19 -3.78 11.58
C ILE A 32 -1.75 -4.16 11.22
N VAL A 33 -1.55 -4.60 9.97
CA VAL A 33 -0.22 -4.86 9.41
C VAL A 33 0.01 -3.93 8.22
N GLU A 34 1.13 -3.23 8.23
CA GLU A 34 1.66 -2.48 7.10
C GLU A 34 2.94 -3.15 6.58
N ILE A 35 3.03 -3.32 5.26
CA ILE A 35 4.23 -3.79 4.56
C ILE A 35 4.75 -2.64 3.69
N GLY A 36 5.98 -2.21 3.95
CA GLY A 36 6.55 -0.99 3.37
C GLY A 36 6.11 0.23 4.16
N SER A 37 6.96 0.68 5.08
CA SER A 37 6.67 1.77 6.00
C SER A 37 7.49 3.02 5.71
N PHE A 38 8.61 2.89 4.98
CA PHE A 38 9.50 3.98 4.61
C PHE A 38 9.77 4.90 5.83
N ARG A 39 9.44 6.19 5.74
CA ARG A 39 9.64 7.16 6.83
C ARG A 39 8.42 7.34 7.75
N GLY A 40 7.45 6.44 7.68
CA GLY A 40 6.35 6.32 8.64
C GLY A 40 5.10 7.14 8.32
N ARG A 41 5.00 7.74 7.12
CA ARG A 41 3.88 8.63 6.76
C ARG A 41 2.51 7.95 6.88
N SER A 42 2.39 6.73 6.34
CA SER A 42 1.17 5.90 6.43
C SER A 42 1.03 5.25 7.80
N THR A 43 2.13 4.77 8.39
CA THR A 43 2.17 4.20 9.74
C THR A 43 1.57 5.15 10.79
N ILE A 44 1.92 6.44 10.74
CA ILE A 44 1.38 7.46 11.64
C ILE A 44 -0.14 7.58 11.47
N VAL A 45 -0.65 7.54 10.24
CA VAL A 45 -2.08 7.59 9.98
C VAL A 45 -2.78 6.38 10.57
N LEU A 46 -2.26 5.18 10.34
CA LEU A 46 -2.82 3.92 10.86
C LEU A 46 -2.84 3.91 12.40
N ALA A 47 -1.73 4.28 13.04
CA ALA A 47 -1.62 4.32 14.50
C ALA A 47 -2.48 5.42 15.13
N THR A 48 -2.61 6.58 14.48
CA THR A 48 -3.41 7.69 15.03
C THR A 48 -4.91 7.41 14.95
N ALA A 49 -5.36 6.78 13.87
CA ALA A 49 -6.79 6.57 13.60
C ALA A 49 -7.38 5.36 14.34
N SER A 50 -6.56 4.34 14.63
CA SER A 50 -7.03 3.11 15.28
C SER A 50 -7.27 3.27 16.78
N ASP A 51 -8.13 2.43 17.35
CA ASP A 51 -8.35 2.32 18.79
C ASP A 51 -7.03 2.03 19.54
N PRO A 52 -6.78 2.60 20.74
CA PRO A 52 -5.55 2.38 21.50
C PRO A 52 -5.18 0.92 21.78
N SER A 53 -6.15 0.00 21.78
CA SER A 53 -5.92 -1.43 21.97
C SER A 53 -5.46 -2.17 20.72
N VAL A 54 -5.59 -1.56 19.53
CA VAL A 54 -5.19 -2.17 18.26
C VAL A 54 -3.68 -2.31 18.17
N ALA A 55 -3.22 -3.51 17.82
CA ALA A 55 -1.83 -3.77 17.51
C ALA A 55 -1.50 -3.23 16.11
N VAL A 56 -0.61 -2.26 16.01
CA VAL A 56 -0.13 -1.71 14.73
C VAL A 56 1.28 -2.21 14.48
N ILE A 57 1.44 -3.04 13.44
CA ILE A 57 2.70 -3.67 13.08
C ILE A 57 3.18 -3.10 11.75
N ALA A 58 4.31 -2.42 11.79
CA ALA A 58 4.99 -1.86 10.63
C ALA A 58 6.12 -2.80 10.21
N ILE A 59 6.12 -3.27 8.97
CA ILE A 59 7.14 -4.19 8.43
C ILE A 59 7.89 -3.49 7.32
N ASP A 60 9.16 -3.20 7.58
CA ASP A 60 10.03 -2.62 6.58
C ASP A 60 11.49 -2.95 6.92
N PRO A 61 12.22 -3.68 6.05
CA PRO A 61 13.61 -4.04 6.31
C PRO A 61 14.51 -2.81 6.41
N HIS A 62 14.09 -1.67 5.83
CA HIS A 62 14.93 -0.48 5.63
C HIS A 62 16.28 -0.92 5.07
N ALA A 63 16.21 -1.58 3.91
CA ALA A 63 17.35 -2.11 3.16
C ALA A 63 17.79 -1.19 2.01
N GLY A 64 17.09 -0.06 1.83
CA GLY A 64 17.43 1.00 0.88
C GLY A 64 16.99 0.72 -0.55
N ASN A 65 16.45 -0.46 -0.86
CA ASN A 65 15.91 -0.80 -2.17
C ASN A 65 14.39 -0.58 -2.26
N ASP A 66 13.85 -0.48 -3.48
CA ASP A 66 12.42 -0.27 -3.76
C ASP A 66 11.80 0.89 -2.91
N ARG A 67 12.58 1.93 -2.62
CA ARG A 67 12.19 3.04 -1.71
C ARG A 67 11.04 3.88 -2.24
N GLY A 68 10.94 3.99 -3.56
CA GLY A 68 10.01 4.89 -4.21
C GLY A 68 10.16 4.91 -5.74
N PRO A 69 9.44 5.80 -6.44
CA PRO A 69 9.52 5.90 -7.90
C PRO A 69 10.94 6.11 -8.42
N GLN A 70 11.41 5.14 -9.21
CA GLN A 70 12.75 5.07 -9.81
C GLN A 70 13.90 4.76 -8.83
N GLU A 71 13.60 4.45 -7.56
CA GLU A 71 14.57 4.06 -6.53
C GLU A 71 14.52 2.55 -6.26
N ILE A 72 14.87 1.75 -7.27
CA ILE A 72 14.81 0.28 -7.21
C ILE A 72 16.07 -0.32 -6.56
N ASP A 73 17.23 0.25 -6.84
CA ASP A 73 18.53 -0.21 -6.33
C ASP A 73 18.82 0.41 -4.96
N GLY A 74 19.38 -0.39 -4.04
CA GLY A 74 19.55 0.02 -2.65
C GLY A 74 20.94 0.47 -2.25
N PHE A 75 21.00 1.53 -1.44
CA PHE A 75 22.21 2.04 -0.81
C PHE A 75 22.08 1.95 0.72
N ALA A 76 23.09 1.37 1.38
CA ALA A 76 23.04 1.06 2.82
C ALA A 76 22.90 2.31 3.71
N ASP A 77 23.52 3.43 3.32
CA ASP A 77 23.46 4.69 4.08
C ASP A 77 22.03 5.26 4.07
N GLU A 78 21.39 5.29 2.89
CA GLU A 78 20.02 5.79 2.76
C GLU A 78 19.02 4.91 3.54
N ALA A 79 19.31 3.61 3.64
CA ALA A 79 18.54 2.65 4.40
C ALA A 79 18.58 2.95 5.92
N ALA A 80 19.75 3.31 6.43
CA ALA A 80 19.92 3.73 7.83
C ALA A 80 19.23 5.07 8.11
N ASP A 81 19.33 6.02 7.17
CA ASP A 81 18.69 7.34 7.28
C ASP A 81 17.17 7.23 7.31
N ASP A 82 16.57 6.40 6.47
CA ASP A 82 15.11 6.19 6.51
C ASP A 82 14.65 5.58 7.81
N HIS A 83 15.38 4.59 8.32
CA HIS A 83 15.04 3.96 9.59
C HIS A 83 15.14 4.97 10.75
N ALA A 84 16.16 5.83 10.74
CA ALA A 84 16.28 6.89 11.72
C ALA A 84 15.13 7.90 11.59
N ALA A 85 14.78 8.30 10.37
CA ALA A 85 13.66 9.21 10.09
C ALA A 85 12.32 8.59 10.50
N PHE A 86 12.08 7.31 10.20
CA PHE A 86 10.89 6.57 10.62
C PHE A 86 10.67 6.70 12.13
N ASN A 87 11.67 6.32 12.93
CA ASN A 87 11.58 6.39 14.39
C ASN A 87 11.39 7.82 14.90
N ALA A 88 12.11 8.79 14.33
CA ALA A 88 11.98 10.19 14.70
C ALA A 88 10.58 10.75 14.40
N ASN A 89 10.00 10.38 13.26
CA ASN A 89 8.67 10.81 12.86
C ASN A 89 7.57 10.18 13.73
N LEU A 90 7.67 8.89 14.07
CA LEU A 90 6.73 8.25 14.99
C LEU A 90 6.76 8.91 16.39
N ALA A 91 7.97 9.23 16.87
CA ALA A 91 8.14 9.92 18.15
C ALA A 91 7.55 11.34 18.11
N ALA A 92 7.83 12.10 17.05
CA ALA A 92 7.28 13.44 16.85
C ALA A 92 5.74 13.45 16.74
N ALA A 93 5.17 12.41 16.15
CA ALA A 93 3.72 12.21 16.06
C ALA A 93 3.08 11.64 17.35
N GLY A 94 3.88 11.24 18.34
CA GLY A 94 3.39 10.70 19.61
C GLY A 94 2.79 9.29 19.51
N VAL A 95 3.16 8.51 18.48
CA VAL A 95 2.64 7.16 18.24
C VAL A 95 3.70 6.07 18.36
N ALA A 96 4.95 6.40 18.68
CA ALA A 96 6.06 5.45 18.76
C ALA A 96 5.73 4.23 19.66
N ASP A 97 5.15 4.47 20.84
CA ASP A 97 4.79 3.38 21.78
C ASP A 97 3.60 2.52 21.33
N ARG A 98 2.89 2.93 20.27
CA ARG A 98 1.75 2.21 19.70
C ARG A 98 2.13 1.32 18.51
N VAL A 99 3.35 1.43 18.01
CA VAL A 99 3.79 0.76 16.78
C VAL A 99 4.88 -0.24 17.10
N THR A 100 4.64 -1.50 16.74
CA THR A 100 5.70 -2.51 16.69
C THR A 100 6.35 -2.47 15.31
N HIS A 101 7.61 -2.03 15.25
CA HIS A 101 8.37 -2.05 14.00
C HIS A 101 9.19 -3.34 13.86
N LEU A 102 8.87 -4.12 12.83
CA LEU A 102 9.64 -5.29 12.43
C LEU A 102 10.58 -4.89 11.29
N ARG A 103 11.85 -4.68 11.62
CA ARG A 103 12.89 -4.33 10.65
C ARG A 103 13.43 -5.56 9.93
N THR A 104 12.57 -6.22 9.18
CA THR A 104 12.88 -7.43 8.41
C THR A 104 12.08 -7.47 7.11
N PHE A 105 12.39 -8.43 6.23
CA PHE A 105 11.60 -8.62 5.00
C PHE A 105 10.23 -9.24 5.33
N SER A 106 9.25 -8.97 4.46
CA SER A 106 7.86 -9.37 4.68
C SER A 106 7.65 -10.88 4.73
N ASP A 107 8.52 -11.67 4.08
CA ASP A 107 8.50 -13.13 4.14
C ASP A 107 9.00 -13.67 5.50
N ASP A 108 10.05 -13.08 6.05
CA ASP A 108 10.57 -13.44 7.37
C ASP A 108 9.58 -13.03 8.50
N ALA A 109 8.97 -11.86 8.38
CA ALA A 109 8.03 -11.31 9.37
C ALA A 109 6.74 -12.15 9.54
N LEU A 110 6.39 -13.03 8.59
CA LEU A 110 5.23 -13.93 8.71
C LEU A 110 5.29 -14.83 9.95
N THR A 111 6.50 -15.13 10.43
CA THR A 111 6.72 -15.97 11.61
C THR A 111 6.67 -15.20 12.92
N GLU A 112 6.72 -13.87 12.87
CA GLU A 112 6.72 -12.97 14.03
C GLU A 112 5.34 -12.37 14.33
N VAL A 113 4.44 -12.35 13.34
CA VAL A 113 3.08 -11.82 13.48
C VAL A 113 2.08 -12.94 13.72
N ASP A 114 1.62 -13.05 14.96
CA ASP A 114 0.59 -14.00 15.37
C ASP A 114 -0.83 -13.57 14.96
N GLY A 115 -1.74 -14.53 14.88
CA GLY A 115 -3.18 -14.27 14.71
C GLY A 115 -3.63 -13.85 13.30
N SER A 116 -4.90 -13.43 13.22
CA SER A 116 -5.50 -12.89 12.00
C SER A 116 -5.27 -11.37 11.92
N VAL A 117 -5.17 -10.87 10.70
CA VAL A 117 -5.04 -9.44 10.41
C VAL A 117 -6.42 -8.86 10.07
N ASP A 118 -6.80 -7.76 10.70
CA ASP A 118 -8.08 -7.07 10.45
C ASP A 118 -7.93 -6.02 9.36
N VAL A 119 -6.77 -5.35 9.30
CA VAL A 119 -6.41 -4.41 8.24
C VAL A 119 -4.99 -4.70 7.75
N LEU A 120 -4.86 -5.04 6.48
CA LEU A 120 -3.58 -5.22 5.80
C LEU A 120 -3.35 -4.07 4.81
N TYR A 121 -2.23 -3.36 4.92
CA TYR A 121 -1.79 -2.38 3.94
C TYR A 121 -0.49 -2.84 3.28
N ILE A 122 -0.50 -2.99 1.95
CA ILE A 122 0.66 -3.42 1.15
C ILE A 122 1.15 -2.24 0.29
N ASP A 123 2.35 -1.75 0.58
CA ASP A 123 3.05 -0.64 -0.11
C ASP A 123 4.58 -0.84 -0.14
N GLY A 124 5.04 -2.10 -0.06
CA GLY A 124 6.47 -2.44 -0.06
C GLY A 124 7.04 -2.58 -1.48
N ALA A 125 7.01 -3.79 -2.02
CA ALA A 125 7.69 -4.08 -3.28
C ALA A 125 6.83 -3.76 -4.51
N HIS A 126 7.44 -3.12 -5.50
CA HIS A 126 6.76 -2.70 -6.73
C HIS A 126 6.96 -3.67 -7.91
N ARG A 127 7.81 -4.68 -7.73
CA ARG A 127 8.09 -5.75 -8.70
C ARG A 127 7.07 -6.87 -8.57
N TYR A 128 6.78 -7.55 -9.69
CA TYR A 128 5.71 -8.56 -9.77
C TYR A 128 5.84 -9.69 -8.75
N ALA A 129 7.01 -10.34 -8.68
CA ALA A 129 7.20 -11.51 -7.82
C ALA A 129 7.05 -11.20 -6.32
N PRO A 130 7.73 -10.18 -5.76
CA PRO A 130 7.56 -9.86 -4.34
C PRO A 130 6.16 -9.30 -4.03
N ALA A 131 5.58 -8.43 -4.88
CA ALA A 131 4.21 -7.97 -4.68
C ALA A 131 3.20 -9.13 -4.67
N LEU A 132 3.36 -10.12 -5.56
CA LEU A 132 2.51 -11.31 -5.58
C LEU A 132 2.71 -12.19 -4.34
N ALA A 133 3.93 -12.28 -3.81
CA ALA A 133 4.22 -13.00 -2.58
C ALA A 133 3.52 -12.33 -1.39
N ASP A 134 3.63 -11.01 -1.25
CA ASP A 134 2.97 -10.24 -0.19
C ASP A 134 1.46 -10.39 -0.25
N ILE A 135 0.85 -10.16 -1.43
CA ILE A 135 -0.60 -10.26 -1.62
C ILE A 135 -1.13 -11.64 -1.24
N ARG A 136 -0.37 -12.71 -1.50
CA ARG A 136 -0.79 -14.07 -1.16
C ARG A 136 -0.58 -14.38 0.31
N ALA A 137 0.67 -14.30 0.76
CA ALA A 137 1.04 -14.78 2.08
C ALA A 137 0.37 -13.95 3.18
N TRP A 138 0.37 -12.62 3.05
CA TRP A 138 -0.30 -11.74 4.01
C TRP A 138 -1.80 -11.66 3.76
N GLY A 139 -2.25 -11.74 2.50
CA GLY A 139 -3.68 -11.82 2.18
C GLY A 139 -4.37 -13.03 2.81
N ASP A 140 -3.67 -14.17 2.91
CA ASP A 140 -4.17 -15.38 3.60
C ASP A 140 -4.31 -15.18 5.13
N ARG A 141 -3.62 -14.18 5.71
CA ARG A 141 -3.71 -13.81 7.13
C ARG A 141 -4.87 -12.86 7.42
N VAL A 142 -5.43 -12.20 6.40
CA VAL A 142 -6.55 -11.28 6.59
C VAL A 142 -7.78 -12.07 7.04
N GLY A 143 -8.35 -11.75 8.20
CA GLY A 143 -9.54 -12.40 8.74
C GLY A 143 -10.77 -12.20 7.87
N ASP A 144 -11.81 -13.03 8.06
CA ASP A 144 -13.07 -12.85 7.33
C ASP A 144 -13.71 -11.50 7.67
N GLY A 145 -14.11 -10.75 6.64
CA GLY A 145 -14.57 -9.36 6.78
C GLY A 145 -13.44 -8.33 6.96
N GLY A 146 -12.19 -8.76 7.10
CA GLY A 146 -11.02 -7.88 7.17
C GLY A 146 -10.76 -7.13 5.86
N THR A 147 -10.04 -6.01 5.97
CA THR A 147 -9.74 -5.11 4.85
C THR A 147 -8.30 -5.30 4.38
N MET A 148 -8.11 -5.37 3.06
CA MET A 148 -6.79 -5.32 2.44
C MET A 148 -6.71 -4.13 1.50
N LEU A 149 -5.72 -3.26 1.71
CA LEU A 149 -5.40 -2.13 0.86
C LEU A 149 -4.08 -2.40 0.15
N ILE A 150 -4.03 -2.12 -1.15
CA ILE A 150 -2.82 -2.31 -1.95
C ILE A 150 -2.53 -1.02 -2.69
N HIS A 151 -1.41 -0.40 -2.36
CA HIS A 151 -0.95 0.81 -3.02
C HIS A 151 -0.35 0.49 -4.40
N ASP A 152 -0.18 1.50 -5.23
CA ASP A 152 0.35 1.37 -6.60
C ASP A 152 -0.35 0.37 -7.55
N SER A 153 -1.59 0.03 -7.20
CA SER A 153 -2.52 -0.73 -8.02
C SER A 153 -2.92 0.06 -9.27
N PHE A 154 -2.82 -0.58 -10.43
CA PHE A 154 -3.12 0.03 -11.73
C PHE A 154 -2.23 1.24 -12.07
N SER A 155 -1.15 1.50 -11.32
CA SER A 155 -0.10 2.50 -11.64
C SER A 155 1.26 1.82 -11.85
N SER A 156 1.59 0.80 -11.06
CA SER A 156 2.77 -0.06 -11.23
C SER A 156 2.46 -1.30 -12.06
N ILE A 157 3.31 -1.64 -13.03
CA ILE A 157 3.14 -2.85 -13.85
C ILE A 157 3.24 -4.11 -12.97
N GLY A 158 4.22 -4.17 -12.07
CA GLY A 158 4.45 -5.35 -11.22
C GLY A 158 3.27 -5.63 -10.29
N VAL A 159 2.85 -4.62 -9.55
CA VAL A 159 1.71 -4.70 -8.61
C VAL A 159 0.41 -5.02 -9.36
N THR A 160 0.16 -4.34 -10.49
CA THR A 160 -1.06 -4.60 -11.28
C THR A 160 -1.11 -6.03 -11.78
N LEU A 161 -0.01 -6.57 -12.32
CA LEU A 161 0.04 -7.96 -12.76
C LEU A 161 -0.14 -8.94 -11.59
N ALA A 162 0.39 -8.62 -10.40
CA ALA A 162 0.20 -9.43 -9.20
C ALA A 162 -1.29 -9.49 -8.78
N ILE A 163 -1.98 -8.35 -8.80
CA ILE A 163 -3.43 -8.24 -8.56
C ILE A 163 -4.23 -9.05 -9.60
N LEU A 164 -3.93 -8.86 -10.89
CA LEU A 164 -4.60 -9.62 -11.96
C LEU A 164 -4.43 -11.14 -11.76
N ARG A 165 -3.27 -11.58 -11.29
CA ARG A 165 -2.94 -12.99 -11.08
C ARG A 165 -3.62 -13.60 -9.85
N SER A 166 -3.80 -12.84 -8.78
CA SER A 166 -4.20 -13.34 -7.46
C SER A 166 -5.64 -12.97 -7.07
N LEU A 167 -6.11 -11.77 -7.42
CA LEU A 167 -7.36 -11.22 -6.88
C LEU A 167 -8.50 -11.16 -7.90
N VAL A 168 -8.23 -10.95 -9.19
CA VAL A 168 -9.28 -10.80 -10.21
C VAL A 168 -10.16 -12.04 -10.34
N PHE A 169 -9.55 -13.22 -10.32
CA PHE A 169 -10.26 -14.50 -10.44
C PHE A 169 -10.36 -15.26 -9.11
N GLY A 170 -9.96 -14.61 -8.02
CA GLY A 170 -10.03 -15.14 -6.67
C GLY A 170 -11.47 -15.31 -6.18
N SER A 171 -11.61 -15.96 -5.02
CA SER A 171 -12.92 -16.21 -4.39
C SER A 171 -13.03 -15.64 -2.98
N ARG A 172 -11.97 -15.07 -2.43
CA ARG A 172 -11.93 -14.56 -1.04
C ARG A 172 -12.20 -13.05 -0.96
N PHE A 173 -11.54 -12.28 -1.83
CA PHE A 173 -11.54 -10.82 -1.74
C PHE A 173 -12.50 -10.16 -2.71
N ARG A 174 -13.42 -9.37 -2.16
CA ARG A 174 -14.31 -8.51 -2.93
C ARG A 174 -13.65 -7.16 -3.14
N TYR A 175 -13.53 -6.75 -4.39
CA TYR A 175 -13.07 -5.41 -4.77
C TYR A 175 -14.15 -4.38 -4.43
N VAL A 176 -13.80 -3.42 -3.57
CA VAL A 176 -14.68 -2.34 -3.13
C VAL A 176 -14.53 -1.13 -4.06
N GLY A 177 -13.30 -0.75 -4.36
CA GLY A 177 -12.98 0.45 -5.11
C GLY A 177 -11.52 0.84 -4.99
N ARG A 178 -11.22 2.11 -5.27
CA ARG A 178 -9.87 2.66 -5.14
C ARG A 178 -9.86 4.15 -4.85
N SER A 179 -8.83 4.61 -4.16
CA SER A 179 -8.44 6.01 -4.03
C SER A 179 -7.15 6.22 -4.84
N ARG A 180 -7.28 6.81 -6.04
CA ARG A 180 -6.19 6.85 -7.05
C ARG A 180 -5.58 5.45 -7.26
N SER A 181 -4.30 5.25 -7.01
CA SER A 181 -3.59 3.97 -7.17
C SER A 181 -3.76 3.02 -5.98
N MET A 182 -4.48 3.40 -4.92
CA MET A 182 -4.70 2.51 -3.77
C MET A 182 -6.03 1.79 -3.87
N THR A 183 -6.00 0.47 -4.04
CA THR A 183 -7.22 -0.35 -4.10
C THR A 183 -7.65 -0.80 -2.72
N ILE A 184 -8.94 -1.09 -2.59
CA ILE A 184 -9.56 -1.56 -1.35
C ILE A 184 -10.28 -2.88 -1.63
N TYR A 185 -9.93 -3.89 -0.86
CA TYR A 185 -10.54 -5.21 -0.86
C TYR A 185 -11.07 -5.55 0.53
N VAL A 186 -12.15 -6.34 0.57
CA VAL A 186 -12.68 -6.92 1.82
C VAL A 186 -12.75 -8.44 1.66
N ALA A 187 -12.33 -9.19 2.68
CA ALA A 187 -12.34 -10.65 2.71
C ALA A 187 -13.75 -11.23 2.97
N ASP A 188 -14.70 -10.89 2.11
CA ASP A 188 -16.11 -11.28 2.25
C ASP A 188 -16.78 -11.65 0.90
N LEU A 189 -15.99 -11.95 -0.14
CA LEU A 189 -16.55 -12.31 -1.43
C LEU A 189 -17.32 -13.63 -1.28
N ASP A 190 -18.61 -13.60 -1.59
CA ASP A 190 -19.38 -14.84 -1.62
C ASP A 190 -18.87 -15.77 -2.74
N GLY A 191 -18.89 -17.08 -2.47
CA GLY A 191 -18.39 -18.09 -3.40
C GLY A 191 -19.23 -18.27 -4.68
N GLY A 192 -20.31 -17.50 -4.85
CA GLY A 192 -21.21 -17.60 -5.98
C GLY A 192 -20.54 -17.22 -7.30
N LEU A 193 -20.81 -17.98 -8.36
CA LEU A 193 -20.23 -17.73 -9.68
C LEU A 193 -20.57 -16.32 -10.19
N GLY A 194 -21.80 -15.85 -9.97
CA GLY A 194 -22.24 -14.50 -10.35
C GLY A 194 -21.44 -13.41 -9.66
N SER A 195 -21.23 -13.53 -8.34
CA SER A 195 -20.45 -12.57 -7.57
C SER A 195 -18.98 -12.57 -7.97
N ARG A 196 -18.39 -13.74 -8.22
CA ARG A 196 -17.01 -13.85 -8.73
C ARG A 196 -16.85 -13.18 -10.10
N VAL A 197 -17.77 -13.41 -11.03
CA VAL A 197 -17.75 -12.77 -12.36
C VAL A 197 -17.94 -11.27 -12.23
N GLY A 198 -18.91 -10.81 -11.44
CA GLY A 198 -19.14 -9.39 -11.20
C GLY A 198 -17.93 -8.71 -10.57
N ASN A 199 -17.28 -9.36 -9.61
CA ASN A 199 -16.06 -8.88 -8.96
C ASN A 199 -14.89 -8.77 -9.94
N ALA A 200 -14.69 -9.78 -10.80
CA ALA A 200 -13.67 -9.77 -11.83
C ALA A 200 -13.89 -8.61 -12.82
N LEU A 201 -15.14 -8.42 -13.30
CA LEU A 201 -15.48 -7.36 -14.24
C LEU A 201 -15.22 -5.96 -13.66
N ARG A 202 -15.52 -5.73 -12.38
CA ARG A 202 -15.25 -4.43 -11.71
C ARG A 202 -13.75 -4.10 -11.66
N GLN A 203 -12.91 -5.11 -11.44
CA GLN A 203 -11.45 -4.95 -11.44
C GLN A 203 -10.92 -4.74 -12.86
N LEU A 204 -11.37 -5.54 -13.83
CA LEU A 204 -10.97 -5.40 -15.23
C LEU A 204 -11.39 -4.04 -15.83
N ALA A 205 -12.49 -3.45 -15.36
CA ALA A 205 -12.92 -2.11 -15.74
C ALA A 205 -11.91 -1.00 -15.35
N GLN A 206 -10.92 -1.29 -14.50
CA GLN A 206 -9.83 -0.35 -14.16
C GLN A 206 -8.68 -0.36 -15.17
N LEU A 207 -8.60 -1.37 -16.06
CA LEU A 207 -7.51 -1.50 -17.04
C LEU A 207 -7.35 -0.31 -18.00
N PRO A 208 -8.42 0.39 -18.44
CA PRO A 208 -8.24 1.63 -19.21
C PRO A 208 -7.46 2.71 -18.46
N TRP A 209 -7.66 2.82 -17.14
CA TRP A 209 -6.89 3.74 -16.30
C TRP A 209 -5.42 3.30 -16.18
N PHE A 210 -5.18 1.99 -15.99
CA PHE A 210 -3.83 1.43 -16.02
C PHE A 210 -3.10 1.71 -17.34
N ALA A 211 -3.75 1.44 -18.48
CA ALA A 211 -3.18 1.70 -19.80
C ALA A 211 -2.83 3.20 -19.98
N LYS A 212 -3.69 4.10 -19.50
CA LYS A 212 -3.41 5.55 -19.49
C LYS A 212 -2.17 5.87 -18.66
N ASN A 213 -2.03 5.34 -17.45
CA ASN A 213 -0.88 5.61 -16.58
C ASN A 213 0.43 5.05 -17.14
N VAL A 214 0.41 3.85 -17.70
CA VAL A 214 1.58 3.27 -18.38
C VAL A 214 1.98 4.14 -19.56
N ALA A 215 1.02 4.59 -20.38
CA ALA A 215 1.31 5.49 -21.50
C ALA A 215 1.93 6.82 -21.03
N LEU A 216 1.41 7.42 -19.96
CA LEU A 216 1.97 8.64 -19.35
C LEU A 216 3.39 8.41 -18.85
N LYS A 217 3.65 7.31 -18.13
CA LYS A 217 5.01 6.96 -17.66
C LYS A 217 5.98 6.80 -18.83
N VAL A 218 5.59 6.08 -19.89
CA VAL A 218 6.41 5.93 -21.10
C VAL A 218 6.73 7.27 -21.75
N LEU A 219 5.75 8.17 -21.89
CA LEU A 219 5.96 9.50 -22.46
C LEU A 219 6.94 10.35 -21.64
N LEU A 220 6.86 10.26 -20.31
CA LEU A 220 7.77 10.98 -19.41
C LEU A 220 9.19 10.42 -19.45
N THR A 221 9.35 9.09 -19.43
CA THR A 221 10.65 8.42 -19.56
C THR A 221 11.34 8.76 -20.89
N LEU A 222 10.57 8.91 -21.97
CA LEU A 222 11.10 9.29 -23.29
C LEU A 222 11.45 10.79 -23.42
N LYS A 223 11.44 11.57 -22.33
CA LYS A 223 11.72 13.02 -22.30
C LYS A 223 10.79 13.87 -23.18
N LEU A 224 9.64 13.33 -23.62
CA LEU A 224 8.57 14.11 -24.25
C LEU A 224 7.81 15.00 -23.24
N GLY A 225 8.10 14.88 -21.94
CA GLY A 225 7.58 15.76 -20.88
C GLY A 225 7.82 17.26 -21.14
N LYS A 226 8.98 17.62 -21.73
CA LYS A 226 9.27 19.01 -22.14
C LYS A 226 8.35 19.55 -23.24
N LEU A 227 7.64 18.67 -23.97
CA LEU A 227 6.64 19.05 -24.96
C LEU A 227 5.24 19.24 -24.33
N LEU A 228 4.95 18.52 -23.24
CA LEU A 228 3.69 18.65 -22.47
C LEU A 228 3.66 19.93 -21.63
N GLU A 229 4.79 20.34 -21.05
CA GLU A 229 4.92 21.64 -20.34
C GLU A 229 4.63 22.85 -21.24
N ARG A 230 4.88 22.73 -22.56
CA ARG A 230 4.54 23.77 -23.56
C ARG A 230 3.04 23.93 -23.81
N THR A 231 2.20 23.05 -23.24
CA THR A 231 0.73 23.13 -23.35
C THR A 231 0.08 23.74 -22.11
N GLY A 232 0.86 24.20 -21.12
CA GLY A 232 0.34 24.83 -19.90
C GLY A 232 -0.39 23.86 -18.95
N ARG A 233 -0.24 22.54 -19.15
CA ARG A 233 -0.76 21.52 -18.24
C ARG A 233 0.29 21.21 -17.19
N GLU A 234 -0.08 21.38 -15.92
CA GLU A 234 0.72 20.89 -14.80
C GLU A 234 0.98 19.39 -14.96
N SER A 235 2.21 18.97 -14.60
CA SER A 235 2.56 17.56 -14.58
C SER A 235 1.65 16.87 -13.56
N PRO A 236 1.02 15.74 -13.92
CA PRO A 236 0.11 15.08 -12.98
C PRO A 236 0.89 14.68 -11.71
N GLU A 237 0.23 14.76 -10.55
CA GLU A 237 0.86 14.47 -9.26
C GLU A 237 1.10 12.96 -9.15
N TRP A 238 2.33 12.51 -8.87
CA TRP A 238 2.64 11.08 -8.76
C TRP A 238 1.81 10.40 -7.64
N PRO A 239 1.35 9.13 -7.78
CA PRO A 239 1.45 8.21 -8.93
C PRO A 239 0.27 8.31 -9.94
N TYR A 240 -0.22 9.54 -10.14
CA TYR A 240 -1.30 10.05 -11.02
C TYR A 240 -2.74 9.75 -10.61
#